data_AF-A0A0F4R6V6-F1
#
_entry.id   AF-A0A0F4R6V6-F1
#
_cell.length_a   1.000
_cell.length_b   1.000
_cell.length_c   1.000
_cell.angle_alpha   90.00
_cell.angle_beta   90.00
_cell.angle_gamma   90.00
#
_symmetry.space_group_name_H-M   'P 1'
#
loop_
_entity.id
_entity.type
_entity.pdbx_description
1 polymer ?
#
loop_
_entity_poly.entity_id
_entity_poly.type
_entity_poly.pdbx_seq_one_letter_code
_entity_poly.pdbx_strand_id
1 'polypeptide(L)'
;MQSLKFCLIFISLIFSSVSYSLELPSTRTLLTVSGLISNTNKDSNAIFDRYMLDQLPRSSISTHTPWNEGKHTYTGFNAQEFFDLLGVEGENLSLIALNDYMIDIPVKDFTEVGAIFATHMDGVPMTVRNKGPIMIVYPFDDKPKLKNESYYGKSIWQVNQIVVNQ
;
A
#
# COMPACT_ATOMS: atom_id res chain seq x y z
N MET A 1 -68.10 -21.39 15.59
CA MET A 1 -66.66 -21.73 15.72
C MET A 1 -65.90 -20.88 14.70
N GLN A 2 -65.49 -19.67 15.08
CA GLN A 2 -64.79 -18.71 14.20
C GLN A 2 -63.29 -18.88 14.34
N SER A 3 -62.62 -18.91 13.19
CA SER A 3 -61.19 -19.16 13.01
C SER A 3 -60.35 -17.91 13.31
N LEU A 4 -59.35 -18.06 14.17
CA LEU A 4 -58.34 -17.05 14.46
C LEU A 4 -57.16 -17.25 13.50
N LYS A 5 -57.00 -16.34 12.53
CA LYS A 5 -55.84 -16.32 11.62
C LYS A 5 -54.71 -15.51 12.26
N PHE A 6 -53.63 -16.18 12.67
CA PHE A 6 -52.38 -15.55 13.06
C PHE A 6 -51.65 -15.07 11.80
N CYS A 7 -51.47 -13.75 11.66
CA CYS A 7 -50.65 -13.16 10.61
C CYS A 7 -49.25 -12.94 11.20
N LEU A 8 -48.30 -13.83 10.86
CA LEU A 8 -46.89 -13.64 11.17
C LEU A 8 -46.32 -12.60 10.20
N ILE A 9 -45.97 -11.42 10.71
CA ILE A 9 -45.22 -10.40 9.98
C ILE A 9 -43.73 -10.77 10.07
N PHE A 10 -43.17 -11.17 8.93
CA PHE A 10 -41.75 -11.46 8.78
C PHE A 10 -41.01 -10.13 8.53
N ILE A 11 -40.30 -9.60 9.53
CA ILE A 11 -39.44 -8.42 9.37
C ILE A 11 -38.12 -8.89 8.78
N SER A 12 -37.91 -8.63 7.49
CA SER A 12 -36.62 -8.85 6.82
C SER A 12 -35.69 -7.69 7.17
N LEU A 13 -34.64 -7.97 7.96
CA LEU A 13 -33.53 -7.03 8.15
C LEU A 13 -32.72 -6.98 6.85
N ILE A 14 -32.86 -5.87 6.12
CA ILE A 14 -32.00 -5.56 4.99
C ILE A 14 -30.65 -5.13 5.57
N PHE A 15 -29.67 -6.04 5.55
CA PHE A 15 -28.26 -5.69 5.78
C PHE A 15 -27.78 -4.92 4.56
N SER A 16 -27.70 -3.59 4.67
CA SER A 16 -27.02 -2.76 3.69
C SER A 16 -25.53 -2.99 3.81
N SER A 17 -24.93 -3.67 2.83
CA SER A 17 -23.47 -3.75 2.70
C SER A 17 -22.93 -2.33 2.51
N VAL A 18 -22.13 -1.84 3.46
CA VAL A 18 -21.36 -0.61 3.25
C VAL A 18 -20.29 -0.94 2.23
N SER A 19 -20.51 -0.56 0.97
CA SER A 19 -19.46 -0.58 -0.05
C SER A 19 -18.56 0.61 0.21
N TYR A 20 -17.36 0.36 0.76
CA TYR A 20 -16.30 1.36 0.83
C TYR A 20 -15.76 1.56 -0.59
N SER A 21 -16.38 2.47 -1.33
CA SER A 21 -15.79 2.97 -2.58
C SER A 21 -14.60 3.85 -2.21
N LEU A 22 -13.43 3.55 -2.77
CA LEU A 22 -12.27 4.42 -2.64
C LEU A 22 -12.63 5.81 -3.17
N GLU A 23 -12.33 6.85 -2.38
CA GLU A 23 -12.56 8.23 -2.79
C GLU A 23 -11.71 8.59 -4.02
N LEU A 24 -12.18 9.53 -4.85
CA LEU A 24 -11.40 10.08 -5.95
C LEU A 24 -10.27 11.00 -5.42
N PRO A 25 -9.09 11.02 -6.05
CA PRO A 25 -8.03 11.94 -5.68
C PRO A 25 -8.46 13.39 -5.88
N SER A 26 -8.18 14.23 -4.89
CA SER A 26 -8.52 15.67 -4.90
C SER A 26 -7.37 16.54 -5.38
N THR A 27 -6.16 16.01 -5.35
CA THR A 27 -4.92 16.68 -5.72
C THR A 27 -4.10 15.84 -6.69
N ARG A 28 -2.83 16.22 -6.91
CA ARG A 28 -1.92 15.50 -7.80
C ARG A 28 -1.78 14.04 -7.37
N THR A 29 -1.98 13.14 -8.33
CA THR A 29 -1.68 11.72 -8.18
C THR A 29 -0.22 11.48 -7.78
N LEU A 30 -0.02 10.72 -6.71
CA LEU A 30 1.28 10.25 -6.26
C LEU A 30 1.50 8.76 -6.55
N LEU A 31 0.44 7.96 -6.49
CA LEU A 31 0.50 6.53 -6.70
C LEU A 31 -0.71 6.06 -7.50
N THR A 32 -0.47 5.22 -8.50
CA THR A 32 -1.51 4.47 -9.21
C THR A 32 -1.29 2.99 -8.98
N VAL A 33 -2.31 2.26 -8.56
CA VAL A 33 -2.29 0.81 -8.45
C VAL A 33 -3.27 0.19 -9.45
N SER A 34 -2.84 -0.86 -10.13
CA SER A 34 -3.62 -1.58 -11.13
C SER A 34 -3.35 -3.08 -11.08
N GLY A 35 -4.01 -3.86 -11.94
CA GLY A 35 -3.83 -5.31 -12.02
C GLY A 35 -4.85 -6.05 -11.17
N LEU A 36 -4.42 -7.11 -10.46
CA LEU A 36 -5.27 -7.97 -9.65
C LEU A 36 -5.68 -7.32 -8.31
N ILE A 37 -6.48 -6.25 -8.41
CA ILE A 37 -7.11 -5.53 -7.29
C ILE A 37 -8.62 -5.46 -7.51
N SER A 38 -9.40 -5.49 -6.43
CA SER A 38 -10.87 -5.48 -6.48
C SER A 38 -11.47 -4.11 -6.17
N ASN A 39 -10.79 -3.28 -5.37
CA ASN A 39 -11.26 -1.95 -5.00
C ASN A 39 -10.54 -0.87 -5.81
N THR A 40 -11.29 -0.13 -6.64
CA THR A 40 -10.78 0.94 -7.51
C THR A 40 -11.56 2.24 -7.30
N ASN A 41 -10.98 3.38 -7.71
CA ASN A 41 -11.67 4.67 -7.70
C ASN A 41 -11.69 5.37 -9.07
N LYS A 42 -10.89 4.92 -10.03
CA LYS A 42 -10.90 5.45 -11.40
C LYS A 42 -10.64 4.35 -12.40
N ASP A 43 -11.67 4.05 -13.21
CA ASP A 43 -11.63 2.96 -14.17
C ASP A 43 -11.25 1.64 -13.47
N SER A 44 -10.24 0.93 -13.98
CA SER A 44 -9.66 -0.27 -13.38
C SER A 44 -8.49 0.00 -12.43
N ASN A 45 -8.34 1.23 -11.94
CA ASN A 45 -7.18 1.65 -11.14
C ASN A 45 -7.60 2.24 -9.78
N ALA A 46 -6.77 2.03 -8.78
CA ALA A 46 -6.82 2.76 -7.52
C ALA A 46 -5.76 3.88 -7.55
N ILE A 47 -6.21 5.12 -7.47
CA ILE A 47 -5.36 6.30 -7.57
C ILE A 47 -5.31 7.01 -6.24
N PHE A 48 -4.11 7.26 -5.74
CA PHE A 48 -3.88 7.92 -4.47
C PHE A 48 -3.18 9.25 -4.68
N ASP A 49 -3.74 10.28 -4.06
CA ASP A 49 -3.03 11.53 -3.84
C ASP A 49 -2.35 11.54 -2.46
N ARG A 50 -1.73 12.65 -2.10
CA ARG A 50 -1.02 12.78 -0.81
C ARG A 50 -1.95 12.60 0.39
N TYR A 51 -3.13 13.21 0.34
CA TYR A 51 -4.07 13.18 1.46
C TYR A 51 -4.53 11.75 1.71
N MET A 52 -4.88 11.02 0.66
CA MET A 52 -5.29 9.62 0.77
C MET A 52 -4.20 8.74 1.36
N LEU A 53 -2.94 8.89 0.92
CA LEU A 53 -1.81 8.12 1.47
C LEU A 53 -1.55 8.43 2.95
N ASP A 54 -1.79 9.67 3.40
CA ASP A 54 -1.59 10.07 4.79
C ASP A 54 -2.70 9.55 5.72
N GLN A 55 -3.87 9.17 5.21
CA GLN A 55 -4.94 8.54 5.98
C GLN A 55 -4.72 7.05 6.24
N LEU A 56 -3.83 6.41 5.47
CA LEU A 56 -3.52 5.00 5.66
C LEU A 56 -2.82 4.79 7.01
N PRO A 57 -3.12 3.68 7.72
CA PRO A 57 -2.41 3.31 8.94
C PRO A 57 -0.90 3.32 8.71
N ARG A 58 -0.16 3.96 9.62
CA ARG A 58 1.28 4.19 9.43
C ARG A 58 2.11 2.99 9.89
N SER A 59 3.23 2.77 9.21
CA SER A 59 4.28 1.84 9.63
C SER A 59 5.65 2.52 9.55
N SER A 60 6.59 2.13 10.42
CA SER A 60 7.93 2.72 10.48
C SER A 60 9.02 1.69 10.65
N ILE A 61 10.18 1.96 10.05
CA ILE A 61 11.42 1.19 10.20
C ILE A 61 12.54 2.15 10.56
N SER A 62 13.34 1.80 11.57
CA SER A 62 14.59 2.50 11.86
C SER A 62 15.77 1.62 11.48
N THR A 63 16.51 1.98 10.43
CA THR A 63 17.59 1.13 9.89
C THR A 63 18.71 1.95 9.25
N HIS A 64 19.91 1.38 9.21
CA HIS A 64 20.96 1.83 8.31
C HIS A 64 20.66 1.39 6.87
N THR A 65 21.07 2.22 5.90
CA THR A 65 20.97 1.94 4.47
C THR A 65 22.31 2.27 3.78
N PRO A 66 22.65 1.65 2.64
CA PRO A 66 23.93 1.90 1.98
C PRO A 66 24.02 3.25 1.25
N TRP A 67 22.90 3.98 1.10
CA TRP A 67 22.82 5.24 0.35
C TRP A 67 22.64 6.48 1.24
N ASN A 68 22.57 6.33 2.56
CA ASN A 68 22.54 7.42 3.54
C ASN A 68 23.57 7.17 4.65
N GLU A 69 24.12 8.23 5.21
CA GLU A 69 25.00 8.14 6.37
C GLU A 69 24.19 8.01 7.66
N GLY A 70 24.50 7.00 8.47
CA GLY A 70 23.85 6.80 9.77
C GLY A 70 22.53 6.05 9.71
N LYS A 71 21.85 6.01 10.85
CA LYS A 71 20.56 5.34 11.04
C LYS A 71 19.44 6.35 10.87
N HIS A 72 18.47 6.03 10.02
CA HIS A 72 17.31 6.87 9.76
C HIS A 72 16.01 6.15 10.08
N THR A 73 14.98 6.91 10.42
CA THR A 73 13.62 6.41 10.60
C THR A 73 12.80 6.70 9.35
N TYR A 74 12.42 5.64 8.64
CA TYR A 74 11.55 5.71 7.49
C TYR A 74 10.12 5.44 7.95
N THR A 75 9.19 6.31 7.57
CA THR A 75 7.76 6.15 7.88
C THR A 75 6.95 6.16 6.60
N GLY A 76 6.03 5.22 6.51
CA GLY A 76 5.13 5.03 5.38
C GLY A 76 3.76 4.55 5.84
N PHE A 77 3.06 3.88 4.94
CA PHE A 77 1.81 3.20 5.25
C PHE A 77 2.03 1.69 5.45
N ASN A 78 1.14 1.08 6.22
CA ASN A 78 1.11 -0.34 6.47
C ASN A 78 0.72 -1.07 5.18
N ALA A 79 1.62 -1.94 4.70
CA ALA A 79 1.42 -2.63 3.44
C ALA A 79 0.28 -3.67 3.49
N GLN A 80 0.11 -4.37 4.62
CA GLN A 80 -0.98 -5.34 4.77
C GLN A 80 -2.33 -4.64 4.68
N GLU A 81 -2.54 -3.59 5.46
CA GLU A 81 -3.81 -2.85 5.42
C GLU A 81 -4.04 -2.16 4.07
N PHE A 82 -2.96 -1.73 3.39
CA PHE A 82 -3.05 -1.20 2.04
C PHE A 82 -3.48 -2.26 1.02
N PHE A 83 -2.95 -3.49 1.12
CA PHE A 83 -3.35 -4.59 0.25
C PHE A 83 -4.78 -5.06 0.53
N ASP A 84 -5.17 -5.12 1.81
CA ASP A 84 -6.54 -5.45 2.22
C ASP A 84 -7.53 -4.38 1.72
N LEU A 85 -7.18 -3.10 1.84
CA LEU A 85 -7.96 -1.98 1.31
C LEU A 85 -8.18 -2.09 -0.20
N LEU A 86 -7.18 -2.53 -0.95
CA LEU A 86 -7.26 -2.71 -2.40
C LEU A 86 -7.89 -4.05 -2.81
N GLY A 87 -8.03 -4.97 -1.86
CA GLY A 87 -8.38 -6.36 -2.11
C GLY A 87 -7.46 -6.99 -3.15
N VAL A 88 -6.16 -6.98 -2.87
CA VAL A 88 -5.09 -7.57 -3.68
C VAL A 88 -5.23 -9.10 -3.72
N GLU A 89 -5.25 -9.68 -4.91
CA GLU A 89 -5.32 -11.14 -5.11
C GLU A 89 -4.07 -11.76 -5.74
N GLY A 90 -3.09 -10.94 -6.17
CA GLY A 90 -1.85 -11.41 -6.78
C GLY A 90 -0.69 -11.61 -5.78
N GLU A 91 0.34 -12.36 -6.19
CA GLU A 91 1.51 -12.65 -5.33
C GLU A 91 2.73 -11.78 -5.65
N ASN A 92 2.73 -11.07 -6.80
CA ASN A 92 3.86 -10.26 -7.26
C ASN A 92 3.45 -8.81 -7.58
N LEU A 93 4.36 -7.88 -7.32
CA LEU A 93 4.19 -6.46 -7.58
C LEU A 93 5.26 -5.98 -8.55
N SER A 94 4.87 -5.45 -9.70
CA SER A 94 5.78 -4.63 -10.52
C SER A 94 5.73 -3.20 -10.00
N LEU A 95 6.84 -2.74 -9.42
CA LEU A 95 6.99 -1.39 -8.90
C LEU A 95 7.69 -0.53 -9.94
N ILE A 96 7.04 0.57 -10.33
CA ILE A 96 7.53 1.47 -11.38
C ILE A 96 7.83 2.82 -10.75
N ALA A 97 9.02 3.34 -11.05
CA ALA A 97 9.48 4.64 -10.60
C ALA A 97 9.17 5.75 -11.62
N LEU A 98 9.30 7.01 -11.19
CA LEU A 98 9.08 8.20 -12.04
C LEU A 98 9.90 8.25 -13.33
N ASN A 99 11.00 7.49 -13.42
CA ASN A 99 11.87 7.38 -14.58
C ASN A 99 11.64 6.09 -15.39
N ASP A 100 10.49 5.45 -15.21
CA ASP A 100 10.07 4.20 -15.86
C ASP A 100 10.95 2.98 -15.53
N TYR A 101 11.85 3.09 -14.56
CA TYR A 101 12.56 1.93 -14.02
C TYR A 101 11.59 1.05 -13.25
N MET A 102 11.62 -0.26 -13.54
CA MET A 102 10.70 -1.24 -12.98
C MET A 102 11.47 -2.40 -12.36
N ILE A 103 10.97 -2.87 -11.22
CA ILE A 103 11.39 -4.14 -10.61
C ILE A 103 10.17 -4.93 -10.12
N ASP A 104 10.32 -6.25 -10.04
CA ASP A 104 9.32 -7.12 -9.45
C ASP A 104 9.70 -7.47 -8.00
N ILE A 105 8.74 -7.32 -7.09
CA ILE A 105 8.86 -7.66 -5.68
C ILE A 105 7.66 -8.53 -5.28
N PRO A 106 7.87 -9.68 -4.61
CA PRO A 106 6.75 -10.49 -4.17
C PRO A 106 6.01 -9.80 -3.01
N VAL A 107 4.69 -9.94 -2.92
CA VAL A 107 3.85 -9.37 -1.85
C VAL A 107 4.38 -9.76 -0.46
N LYS A 108 4.92 -10.98 -0.31
CA LYS A 108 5.53 -11.47 0.93
C LYS A 108 6.72 -10.66 1.44
N ASP A 109 7.40 -9.89 0.58
CA ASP A 109 8.46 -8.99 1.03
C ASP A 109 7.88 -7.91 1.97
N PHE A 110 6.62 -7.54 1.78
CA PHE A 110 5.91 -6.60 2.64
C PHE A 110 5.23 -7.29 3.83
N THR A 111 4.53 -8.40 3.59
CA THR A 111 3.69 -9.04 4.63
C THR A 111 4.49 -9.93 5.59
N GLU A 112 5.60 -10.54 5.15
CA GLU A 112 6.42 -11.45 5.97
C GLU A 112 7.82 -10.91 6.25
N VAL A 113 8.49 -10.36 5.22
CA VAL A 113 9.84 -9.78 5.38
C VAL A 113 9.77 -8.42 6.06
N GLY A 114 8.63 -7.72 5.96
CA GLY A 114 8.35 -6.49 6.69
C GLY A 114 8.89 -5.24 6.00
N ALA A 115 8.98 -5.23 4.67
CA ALA A 115 9.21 -4.02 3.91
C ALA A 115 8.04 -3.02 4.07
N ILE A 116 8.33 -1.73 3.88
CA ILE A 116 7.31 -0.68 3.88
C ILE A 116 7.41 0.20 2.64
N PHE A 117 6.28 0.84 2.29
CA PHE A 117 6.22 1.93 1.33
C PHE A 117 6.47 3.26 2.05
N ALA A 118 7.73 3.65 2.21
CA ALA A 118 8.13 4.84 2.94
C ALA A 118 7.82 6.12 2.15
N THR A 119 7.22 7.11 2.83
CA THR A 119 6.91 8.44 2.29
C THR A 119 7.60 9.57 3.06
N HIS A 120 8.21 9.24 4.21
CA HIS A 120 8.93 10.15 5.10
C HIS A 120 10.25 9.53 5.54
N MET A 121 11.24 10.39 5.76
CA MET A 121 12.51 10.06 6.40
C MET A 121 12.76 11.05 7.53
N ASP A 122 12.97 10.55 8.73
CA ASP A 122 13.13 11.32 9.98
C ASP A 122 12.01 12.34 10.21
N GLY A 123 10.77 11.91 9.94
CA GLY A 123 9.58 12.75 10.08
C GLY A 123 9.37 13.77 8.96
N VAL A 124 10.33 13.93 8.04
CA VAL A 124 10.24 14.88 6.92
C VAL A 124 9.69 14.17 5.67
N PRO A 125 8.70 14.75 4.96
CA PRO A 125 8.24 14.22 3.69
C PRO A 125 9.36 14.06 2.66
N MET A 126 9.41 12.90 2.00
CA MET A 126 10.39 12.61 0.96
C MET A 126 10.00 13.30 -0.35
N THR A 127 10.82 14.25 -0.80
CA THR A 127 10.67 14.88 -2.12
C THR A 127 11.31 14.01 -3.20
N VAL A 128 11.03 14.29 -4.47
CA VAL A 128 11.71 13.61 -5.61
C VAL A 128 13.23 13.68 -5.47
N ARG A 129 13.79 14.84 -5.11
CA ARG A 129 15.23 15.01 -4.88
C ARG A 129 15.75 14.14 -3.73
N ASN A 130 14.89 13.83 -2.76
CA ASN A 130 15.18 13.02 -1.59
C ASN A 130 14.51 11.64 -1.69
N LYS A 131 14.55 11.01 -2.88
CA LYS A 131 14.13 9.62 -3.11
C LYS A 131 12.62 9.32 -2.96
N GLY A 132 11.78 10.35 -2.85
CA GLY A 132 10.32 10.22 -2.82
C GLY A 132 9.65 10.27 -4.21
N PRO A 133 8.32 10.17 -4.31
CA PRO A 133 7.35 10.26 -3.21
C PRO A 133 7.24 8.99 -2.37
N ILE A 134 7.57 7.83 -2.94
CA ILE A 134 7.54 6.54 -2.25
C ILE A 134 8.87 5.81 -2.47
N MET A 135 9.42 5.24 -1.41
CA MET A 135 10.60 4.39 -1.44
C MET A 135 10.31 3.08 -0.72
N ILE A 136 10.79 1.96 -1.26
CA ILE A 136 10.72 0.68 -0.57
C ILE A 136 11.87 0.57 0.43
N VAL A 137 11.55 0.28 1.68
CA VAL A 137 12.53 0.17 2.76
C VAL A 137 12.34 -1.15 3.51
N TYR A 138 13.45 -1.88 3.68
CA TYR A 138 13.50 -3.13 4.44
C TYR A 138 14.14 -2.89 5.82
N PRO A 139 13.78 -3.70 6.84
CA PRO A 139 14.34 -3.57 8.19
C PRO A 139 15.71 -4.24 8.27
N PHE A 140 16.71 -3.68 7.59
CA PHE A 140 18.04 -4.30 7.46
C PHE A 140 18.72 -4.56 8.80
N ASP A 141 18.58 -3.65 9.76
CA ASP A 141 19.17 -3.81 11.10
C ASP A 141 18.48 -4.91 11.92
N ASP A 142 17.15 -5.01 11.86
CA ASP A 142 16.40 -6.03 12.60
C ASP A 142 16.53 -7.42 11.95
N LYS A 143 16.78 -7.45 10.64
CA LYS A 143 16.95 -8.68 9.85
C LYS A 143 18.27 -8.63 9.06
N PRO A 144 19.43 -8.89 9.70
CA PRO A 144 20.74 -8.78 9.06
C PRO A 144 20.93 -9.61 7.78
N LYS A 145 20.18 -10.71 7.61
CA LYS A 145 20.17 -11.52 6.37
C LYS A 145 19.76 -10.73 5.12
N LEU A 146 19.04 -9.62 5.31
CA LEU A 146 18.62 -8.73 4.22
C LEU A 146 19.75 -7.79 3.76
N LYS A 147 20.88 -7.72 4.49
CA LYS A 147 22.04 -6.87 4.13
C LYS A 147 22.84 -7.47 2.98
N ASN A 148 22.26 -7.46 1.78
CA ASN A 148 22.88 -7.93 0.55
C ASN A 148 22.35 -7.17 -0.67
N GLU A 149 23.09 -7.25 -1.78
CA GLU A 149 22.80 -6.53 -3.02
C GLU A 149 21.41 -6.79 -3.59
N SER A 150 20.83 -7.98 -3.36
CA SER A 150 19.48 -8.29 -3.85
C SER A 150 18.42 -7.42 -3.17
N TYR A 151 18.43 -7.32 -1.83
CA TYR A 151 17.46 -6.49 -1.11
C TYR A 151 17.77 -5.00 -1.21
N TYR A 152 19.05 -4.63 -1.34
CA TYR A 152 19.41 -3.24 -1.66
C TYR A 152 18.87 -2.83 -3.04
N GLY A 153 19.01 -3.68 -4.05
CA GLY A 153 18.43 -3.45 -5.38
C GLY A 153 16.90 -3.37 -5.38
N LYS A 154 16.23 -4.11 -4.47
CA LYS A 154 14.77 -4.04 -4.26
C LYS A 154 14.30 -2.77 -3.54
N SER A 155 15.20 -1.99 -2.94
CA SER A 155 14.87 -0.73 -2.26
C SER A 155 14.73 0.42 -3.26
N ILE A 156 13.85 0.23 -4.25
CA ILE A 156 13.58 1.21 -5.31
C ILE A 156 12.96 2.48 -4.72
N TRP A 157 13.36 3.63 -5.27
CA TRP A 157 12.87 4.94 -4.88
C TRP A 157 12.02 5.58 -5.97
N GLN A 158 11.28 6.62 -5.59
CA GLN A 158 10.41 7.39 -6.49
C GLN A 158 9.31 6.54 -7.14
N VAL A 159 8.82 5.51 -6.46
CA VAL A 159 7.71 4.68 -6.95
C VAL A 159 6.45 5.54 -7.12
N ASN A 160 5.82 5.45 -8.29
CA ASN A 160 4.57 6.13 -8.61
C ASN A 160 3.52 5.18 -9.20
N GLN A 161 3.89 3.95 -9.56
CA GLN A 161 2.92 2.94 -9.98
C GLN A 161 3.23 1.56 -9.39
N ILE A 162 2.17 0.79 -9.14
CA ILE A 162 2.22 -0.60 -8.72
C ILE A 162 1.29 -1.38 -9.64
N VAL A 163 1.79 -2.44 -10.26
CA VAL A 163 0.96 -3.41 -10.98
C VAL A 163 0.95 -4.71 -10.19
N VAL A 164 -0.23 -5.17 -9.80
CA VAL A 164 -0.41 -6.44 -9.10
C VAL A 164 -0.58 -7.56 -10.12
N ASN A 165 0.33 -8.52 -10.08
CA ASN A 165 0.39 -9.67 -10.97
C ASN A 165 0.21 -10.98 -10.19
N GLN A 166 -0.04 -12.07 -10.92
CA GLN A 166 -0.06 -13.43 -10.36
C GLN A 166 1.25 -13.71 -9.63
#